data_AF-A2ESR3-F1
#
_entry.id   AF-A2ESR3-F1
#
_cell.length_a   1.000
_cell.length_b   1.000
_cell.length_c   1.000
_cell.angle_alpha   90.00
_cell.angle_beta   90.00
_cell.angle_gamma   90.00
#
_symmetry.space_group_name_H-M   'P 1'
#
loop_
_entity.id
_entity.type
_entity.pdbx_description
1 polymer ?
#
loop_
_entity_poly.entity_id
_entity_poly.type
_entity_poly.pdbx_seq_one_letter_code
_entity_poly.pdbx_strand_id
1 'polypeptide(L)'
;MNLVAFKCGFYGIIYRFIFIVRTVAVTKNWIVYFTESVNMTMTDVILSKHLSIASLYVAIKSVFIAGLIWDFHSCWKQYKHVMKHAISESSGICSFCQTAPATISLLCSHKVCQTCYKSQIYKAPYCKTCQTEIVPTLQFAFTDGYSSISSIFCCL
;
A
#
# COMPACT_ATOMS: atom_id res chain seq x y z
N MET A 1 8.52 6.82 17.68
CA MET A 1 8.09 6.26 16.38
C MET A 1 8.40 4.77 16.34
N ASN A 2 7.44 3.88 16.07
CA ASN A 2 7.75 2.47 15.80
C ASN A 2 8.41 2.39 14.42
N LEU A 3 9.74 2.48 14.39
CA LEU A 3 10.59 2.29 13.20
C LEU A 3 10.19 1.05 12.38
N VAL A 4 9.66 0.03 13.06
CA VAL A 4 9.13 -1.19 12.45
C VAL A 4 7.94 -0.90 11.54
N ALA A 5 6.90 -0.21 12.00
CA ALA A 5 5.71 0.09 11.20
C ALA A 5 6.04 0.97 9.97
N PHE A 6 6.96 1.92 10.15
CA PHE A 6 7.45 2.76 9.06
C PHE A 6 8.19 1.94 7.99
N LYS A 7 9.12 1.08 8.42
CA LYS A 7 9.85 0.16 7.54
C LYS A 7 8.89 -0.79 6.82
N CYS A 8 7.94 -1.39 7.54
CA CYS A 8 6.94 -2.29 6.96
C CYS A 8 6.07 -1.60 5.90
N GLY A 9 5.61 -0.37 6.15
CA GLY A 9 4.85 0.41 5.17
C GLY A 9 5.64 0.74 3.90
N PHE A 10 6.92 1.14 4.06
CA PHE A 10 7.82 1.41 2.93
C PHE A 10 8.09 0.16 2.09
N TYR A 11 8.38 -0.98 2.74
CA TYR A 11 8.55 -2.27 2.06
C TYR A 11 7.28 -2.68 1.30
N GLY A 12 6.10 -2.47 1.89
CA GLY A 12 4.83 -2.76 1.24
C GLY A 12 4.57 -1.93 -0.02
N ILE A 13 5.09 -0.69 -0.09
CA ILE A 13 5.00 0.14 -1.30
C ILE A 13 5.97 -0.36 -2.37
N ILE A 14 7.23 -0.60 -2.01
CA ILE A 14 8.24 -1.12 -2.95
C ILE A 14 7.78 -2.45 -3.54
N TYR A 15 7.26 -3.35 -2.70
CA TYR A 15 6.79 -4.65 -3.14
C TYR A 15 5.69 -4.53 -4.19
N ARG A 16 4.69 -3.66 -3.97
CA ARG A 16 3.61 -3.41 -4.95
C ARG A 16 4.14 -2.82 -6.26
N PHE A 17 5.13 -1.93 -6.19
CA PHE A 17 5.74 -1.38 -7.39
C PHE A 17 6.46 -2.47 -8.21
N ILE A 18 7.30 -3.29 -7.55
CA ILE A 18 7.99 -4.42 -8.18
C ILE A 18 6.97 -5.39 -8.79
N PHE A 19 5.86 -5.62 -8.09
CA PHE A 19 4.78 -6.50 -8.55
C PHE A 19 4.17 -6.00 -9.87
N ILE A 20 3.79 -4.72 -9.94
CA ILE A 20 3.25 -4.10 -11.16
C ILE A 20 4.24 -4.21 -12.32
N VAL A 21 5.52 -3.90 -12.08
CA VAL A 21 6.58 -4.00 -13.09
C VAL A 21 6.71 -5.43 -13.61
N ARG A 22 6.73 -6.41 -12.71
CA ARG A 22 6.81 -7.84 -13.06
C ARG A 22 5.61 -8.27 -13.90
N THR A 23 4.40 -7.87 -13.52
CA THR A 23 3.19 -8.19 -14.28
C THR A 23 3.25 -7.66 -15.71
N VAL A 24 3.68 -6.41 -15.90
CA VAL A 24 3.84 -5.84 -17.25
C VAL A 24 4.89 -6.61 -18.05
N ALA A 25 6.03 -6.93 -17.45
CA ALA A 25 7.10 -7.70 -18.11
C ALA A 25 6.65 -9.10 -18.53
N VAL A 26 5.95 -9.82 -17.65
CA VAL A 26 5.41 -11.17 -17.93
C VAL A 26 4.33 -11.13 -19.01
N THR A 27 3.52 -10.08 -19.06
CA THR A 27 2.45 -9.94 -20.08
C THR A 27 3.01 -9.96 -21.50
N LYS A 28 4.20 -9.41 -21.73
CA LYS A 28 4.88 -9.46 -23.04
C LYS A 28 5.12 -10.92 -23.48
N ASN A 29 5.59 -11.77 -22.58
CA ASN A 29 5.88 -13.18 -22.90
C ASN A 29 4.60 -13.96 -23.23
N TRP A 30 3.50 -13.68 -22.53
CA TRP A 30 2.21 -14.30 -22.81
C TRP A 30 1.62 -13.87 -24.14
N ILE A 31 1.81 -12.61 -24.54
CA ILE A 31 1.37 -12.15 -25.86
C ILE A 31 2.07 -12.95 -26.95
N VAL A 32 3.40 -13.09 -26.88
CA VAL A 32 4.17 -13.91 -27.83
C VAL A 32 3.70 -15.36 -27.85
N TYR A 33 3.36 -15.93 -26.69
CA TYR A 33 2.80 -17.27 -26.59
C TYR A 33 1.45 -17.40 -27.31
N PHE A 34 0.53 -16.45 -27.13
CA PHE A 34 -0.80 -16.51 -27.74
C PHE A 34 -0.83 -16.12 -29.21
N THR A 35 0.14 -15.33 -29.69
CA THR A 35 0.18 -14.84 -31.07
C THR A 35 1.14 -15.63 -31.96
N GLU A 36 1.87 -16.61 -31.41
CA GLU A 36 2.94 -17.40 -32.06
C GLU A 36 3.96 -16.55 -32.84
N SER A 37 4.04 -15.25 -32.53
CA SER A 37 4.78 -14.26 -33.31
C SER A 37 5.67 -13.44 -32.40
N VAL A 38 6.97 -13.46 -32.71
CA VAL A 38 8.03 -12.86 -31.88
C VAL A 38 7.98 -11.32 -31.92
N ASN A 39 7.37 -10.73 -32.94
CA ASN A 39 7.40 -9.29 -33.20
C ASN A 39 6.09 -8.55 -32.88
N MET A 40 5.05 -9.23 -32.39
CA MET A 40 3.80 -8.56 -32.05
C MET A 40 3.95 -7.77 -30.75
N THR A 41 3.72 -6.46 -30.82
CA THR A 41 3.68 -5.59 -29.65
C THR A 41 2.28 -5.55 -29.06
N MET A 42 2.15 -5.17 -27.78
CA MET A 42 0.85 -4.97 -27.12
C MET A 42 -0.08 -4.05 -27.93
N THR A 43 0.49 -2.99 -28.51
CA THR A 43 -0.24 -2.01 -29.31
C THR A 43 -0.82 -2.61 -30.59
N ASP A 44 -0.12 -3.56 -31.20
CA ASP A 44 -0.58 -4.23 -32.42
C ASP A 44 -1.79 -5.13 -32.14
N VAL A 45 -1.77 -5.83 -31.00
CA VAL A 45 -2.89 -6.68 -30.56
C VAL A 45 -4.12 -5.83 -30.23
N ILE A 46 -3.94 -4.66 -29.60
CA ILE A 46 -5.04 -3.74 -29.25
C ILE A 46 -5.64 -3.07 -30.49
N LEU A 47 -4.83 -2.71 -31.49
CA LEU A 47 -5.31 -2.13 -32.75
C LEU A 47 -5.89 -3.17 -33.71
N SER A 48 -5.66 -4.46 -33.48
CA SER A 48 -6.20 -5.50 -34.34
C SER A 48 -7.72 -5.52 -34.28
N LYS A 49 -8.40 -5.41 -35.43
CA LYS A 49 -9.86 -5.43 -35.53
C LYS A 49 -10.49 -6.81 -35.26
N HIS A 50 -9.66 -7.86 -35.20
CA HIS A 50 -10.12 -9.23 -34.98
C HIS A 50 -10.00 -9.60 -33.51
N LEU A 51 -11.13 -10.00 -32.91
CA LEU A 51 -11.20 -10.59 -31.58
C LEU A 51 -10.42 -11.92 -31.58
N SER A 52 -9.18 -11.86 -31.12
CA SER A 52 -8.30 -13.00 -30.87
C SER A 52 -8.22 -13.32 -29.38
N ILE A 53 -7.82 -14.55 -29.03
CA ILE A 53 -7.56 -14.94 -27.63
C ILE A 53 -6.56 -13.98 -26.97
N ALA A 54 -5.55 -13.52 -27.72
CA ALA A 54 -4.58 -12.52 -27.28
C ALA A 54 -5.24 -11.17 -26.92
N SER A 55 -6.18 -10.69 -27.74
CA SER A 55 -6.90 -9.43 -27.47
C SER A 55 -7.78 -9.51 -26.22
N LEU A 56 -8.49 -10.64 -26.01
CA LEU A 56 -9.29 -10.88 -24.80
C LEU A 56 -8.41 -10.95 -23.56
N TYR A 57 -7.27 -11.65 -23.65
CA TYR A 57 -6.28 -11.72 -22.58
C TYR A 57 -5.76 -10.34 -22.19
N VAL A 58 -5.35 -9.52 -23.16
CA VAL A 58 -4.87 -8.14 -22.91
C VAL A 58 -5.96 -7.28 -22.27
N ALA A 59 -7.20 -7.38 -22.74
CA ALA A 59 -8.33 -6.64 -22.17
C ALA A 59 -8.58 -7.00 -20.69
N ILE A 60 -8.68 -8.30 -20.38
CA ILE A 60 -8.86 -8.77 -19.00
C ILE A 60 -7.68 -8.35 -18.13
N LYS A 61 -6.44 -8.51 -18.61
CA LYS A 61 -5.24 -8.16 -17.86
C LYS A 61 -5.13 -6.66 -17.59
N SER A 62 -5.60 -5.82 -18.52
CA SER A 62 -5.64 -4.36 -18.33
C SER A 62 -6.55 -3.93 -17.18
N VAL A 63 -7.71 -4.58 -17.00
CA VAL A 63 -8.63 -4.33 -15.88
C VAL A 63 -7.95 -4.65 -14.54
N PHE A 64 -7.24 -5.78 -14.46
CA PHE A 64 -6.50 -6.16 -13.25
C PHE A 64 -5.32 -5.22 -12.96
N ILE A 65 -4.58 -4.79 -13.98
CA ILE A 65 -3.50 -3.80 -13.83
C ILE A 65 -4.07 -2.46 -13.32
N ALA A 66 -5.20 -2.00 -13.87
CA ALA A 66 -5.87 -0.79 -13.38
C ALA A 66 -6.26 -0.90 -11.90
N GLY A 67 -6.78 -2.07 -11.49
CA GLY A 67 -7.05 -2.37 -10.08
C GLY A 67 -5.80 -2.31 -9.20
N LEU A 68 -4.68 -2.89 -9.65
CA LEU A 68 -3.40 -2.83 -8.91
C LEU A 68 -2.86 -1.40 -8.78
N ILE A 69 -2.99 -0.58 -9.82
CA ILE A 69 -2.58 0.84 -9.79
C ILE A 69 -3.45 1.61 -8.80
N TRP A 70 -4.76 1.35 -8.78
CA TRP A 70 -5.68 1.96 -7.83
C TRP A 70 -5.35 1.61 -6.37
N ASP A 71 -5.07 0.33 -6.11
CA ASP A 71 -4.64 -0.16 -4.80
C ASP A 71 -3.31 0.48 -4.37
N PHE A 72 -2.34 0.58 -5.29
CA PHE A 72 -1.07 1.24 -5.05
C PHE A 72 -1.25 2.71 -4.69
N HIS A 73 -2.07 3.44 -5.45
CA HIS A 73 -2.36 4.84 -5.20
C HIS A 73 -3.02 5.04 -3.82
N SER A 74 -3.98 4.20 -3.48
CA SER A 74 -4.67 4.24 -2.17
C SER A 74 -3.69 4.01 -1.01
N CYS A 75 -2.81 3.01 -1.15
CA CYS A 75 -1.76 2.73 -0.16
C CYS A 75 -0.76 3.90 -0.04
N TRP A 76 -0.33 4.47 -1.16
CA TRP A 76 0.58 5.60 -1.18
C TRP A 76 -0.01 6.83 -0.48
N LYS A 77 -1.29 7.12 -0.73
CA LYS A 77 -2.02 8.23 -0.07
C LYS A 77 -2.07 8.05 1.45
N GLN A 78 -2.35 6.84 1.92
CA GLN A 78 -2.35 6.52 3.35
C GLN A 78 -0.95 6.66 3.96
N TYR A 79 0.09 6.14 3.30
CA TYR A 79 1.47 6.28 3.75
C TYR A 79 1.91 7.75 3.84
N LYS A 80 1.58 8.58 2.84
CA LYS A 80 1.86 10.02 2.86
C LYS A 80 1.16 10.74 4.01
N HIS A 81 -0.08 10.35 4.33
CA HIS A 81 -0.80 10.89 5.48
C HIS A 81 -0.08 10.55 6.80
N VAL A 82 0.32 9.29 7.00
CA VAL A 82 1.09 8.86 8.18
C VAL A 82 2.43 9.59 8.28
N MET A 83 3.15 9.75 7.16
CA MET A 83 4.40 10.52 7.11
C MET A 83 4.22 11.97 7.52
N LYS A 84 3.15 12.65 7.06
CA LYS A 84 2.87 14.05 7.39
C LYS A 84 2.63 14.24 8.89
N HIS A 85 1.94 13.30 9.54
CA HIS A 85 1.71 13.30 10.99
C HIS A 85 2.96 12.90 11.79
N ALA A 86 3.88 12.14 11.21
CA ALA A 86 5.13 11.76 11.85
C ALA A 86 6.18 12.89 11.85
N ILE A 87 6.13 13.80 10.87
CA ILE A 87 7.11 14.89 10.69
C ILE A 87 6.71 16.18 11.42
N SER A 88 5.46 16.32 11.90
CA SER A 88 5.08 17.50 12.68
C SER A 88 5.84 17.52 14.01
N GLU A 89 6.83 18.42 14.12
CA GLU A 89 7.57 18.67 15.35
C GLU A 89 6.60 18.94 16.51
N SER A 90 6.61 18.03 17.48
CA SER A 90 5.71 18.10 18.62
C SER A 90 6.26 19.07 19.66
N SER A 91 6.07 20.37 19.46
CA SER A 91 6.14 21.32 20.57
C SER A 91 4.88 21.15 21.44
N GLY A 92 5.07 20.86 22.73
CA GLY A 92 3.98 20.72 23.71
C GLY A 92 4.24 19.67 24.79
N ILE A 93 3.33 19.61 25.76
CA ILE A 93 3.35 18.66 26.88
C ILE A 93 2.50 17.43 26.48
N CYS A 94 2.90 16.24 26.92
CA CYS A 94 2.20 14.98 26.67
C CYS A 94 0.74 15.02 27.18
N SER A 95 -0.24 14.75 26.31
CA SER A 95 -1.66 14.69 26.66
C SER A 95 -2.03 13.56 27.62
N PHE A 96 -1.18 12.53 27.80
CA PHE A 96 -1.47 11.39 28.68
C PHE A 96 -0.90 11.55 30.09
N CYS A 97 0.33 12.06 30.22
CA CYS A 97 0.99 12.20 31.54
C CYS A 97 1.14 13.64 31.99
N GLN A 98 0.88 14.62 31.12
CA GLN A 98 0.95 16.07 31.39
C GLN A 98 2.27 16.56 32.03
N THR A 99 3.33 15.76 31.95
CA THR A 99 4.60 15.98 32.67
C THR A 99 5.80 15.98 31.75
N ALA A 100 5.83 15.06 30.79
CA ALA A 100 6.92 14.93 29.82
C ALA A 100 6.61 15.74 28.55
N PRO A 101 7.64 16.25 27.85
CA PRO A 101 7.46 16.82 26.53
C PRO A 101 6.87 15.78 25.58
N ALA A 102 5.89 16.20 24.79
CA ALA A 102 5.34 15.37 23.75
C ALA A 102 6.40 15.19 22.65
N THR A 103 6.54 13.95 22.19
CA THR A 103 7.54 13.56 21.17
C THR A 103 6.89 12.87 19.97
N ILE A 104 5.60 12.53 20.06
CA ILE A 104 4.86 11.77 19.07
C ILE A 104 3.48 12.40 18.90
N SER A 105 3.12 12.79 17.68
CA SER A 105 1.76 13.17 17.34
C SER A 105 0.96 11.93 16.90
N LEU A 106 -0.21 11.71 17.51
CA LEU A 106 -1.16 10.68 17.12
C LEU A 106 -1.99 11.14 15.91
N LEU A 107 -2.58 10.20 15.18
CA LEU A 107 -3.48 10.49 14.04
C LEU A 107 -4.74 11.26 14.47
N CYS A 108 -5.19 11.05 15.71
CA CYS A 108 -6.28 11.80 16.32
C CYS A 108 -5.85 13.19 16.83
N SER A 109 -4.70 13.71 16.37
CA SER A 109 -4.10 15.00 16.73
C SER A 109 -3.63 15.17 18.18
N HIS A 110 -3.82 14.17 19.04
CA HIS A 110 -3.29 14.18 20.41
C HIS A 110 -1.77 13.94 20.42
N LYS A 111 -1.04 14.70 21.25
CA LYS A 111 0.43 14.62 21.34
C LYS A 111 0.85 13.85 22.58
N VAL A 112 1.72 12.85 22.46
CA VAL A 112 2.12 11.96 23.56
C VAL A 112 3.63 11.81 23.66
N CYS A 113 4.13 11.47 24.85
CA CYS A 113 5.54 11.12 25.04
C CYS A 113 5.79 9.65 24.69
N GLN A 114 7.05 9.32 24.38
CA GLN A 114 7.45 7.96 23.99
C GLN A 114 7.13 6.90 25.05
N THR A 115 7.27 7.22 26.33
CA THR A 115 6.99 6.30 27.44
C THR A 115 5.50 5.96 27.52
N CYS A 116 4.64 6.98 27.46
CA CYS A 116 3.19 6.80 27.45
C CYS A 116 2.71 6.07 26.20
N TYR A 117 3.27 6.40 25.02
CA TYR A 117 2.95 5.73 23.77
C TYR A 117 3.24 4.23 23.83
N LYS A 118 4.45 3.84 24.26
CA LYS A 118 4.82 2.42 24.43
C LYS A 118 3.90 1.72 25.43
N SER A 119 3.70 2.31 26.61
CA SER A 119 2.86 1.71 27.65
C SER A 119 1.41 1.51 27.19
N GLN A 120 0.90 2.41 26.34
CA GLN A 120 -0.48 2.37 25.87
C GLN A 120 -0.65 1.32 24.78
N ILE A 121 0.24 1.25 23.79
CA ILE A 121 0.13 0.26 22.70
C ILE A 121 0.02 -1.18 23.22
N TYR A 122 0.80 -1.53 24.26
CA TYR A 122 0.77 -2.88 24.81
C TYR A 122 -0.48 -3.16 25.66
N LYS A 123 -1.14 -2.12 26.19
CA LYS A 123 -2.33 -2.26 27.06
C LYS A 123 -3.64 -2.15 26.28
N ALA A 124 -3.73 -1.20 25.36
CA ALA A 124 -4.89 -0.95 24.52
C ALA A 124 -4.49 -0.13 23.29
N PRO A 125 -4.88 -0.53 22.05
CA PRO A 125 -4.53 0.19 20.84
C PRO A 125 -5.33 1.48 20.63
N TYR A 126 -5.95 2.04 21.67
CA TYR A 126 -6.82 3.23 21.60
C TYR A 126 -6.25 4.42 22.37
N CYS A 127 -6.49 5.61 21.85
CA CYS A 127 -6.12 6.87 22.46
C CYS A 127 -6.91 7.06 23.76
N LYS A 128 -6.24 7.38 24.88
CA LYS A 128 -6.93 7.61 26.15
C LYS A 128 -7.88 8.81 26.13
N THR A 129 -7.62 9.79 25.26
CA THR A 129 -8.34 11.06 25.25
C THR A 129 -9.60 11.00 24.37
N CYS A 130 -9.52 10.36 23.20
CA CYS A 130 -10.62 10.34 22.23
C CYS A 130 -11.04 8.94 21.79
N GLN A 131 -10.44 7.89 22.37
CA GLN A 131 -10.72 6.47 22.06
C GLN A 131 -10.49 6.07 20.60
N THR A 132 -9.93 6.94 19.77
CA THR A 132 -9.52 6.61 18.39
C THR A 132 -8.30 5.69 18.40
N GLU A 133 -8.21 4.75 17.47
CA GLU A 133 -7.06 3.85 17.35
C GLU A 133 -5.73 4.61 17.19
N ILE A 134 -4.75 4.28 18.04
CA ILE A 134 -3.40 4.88 18.07
C ILE A 134 -2.58 4.38 16.90
N VAL A 135 -2.59 3.07 16.73
CA VAL A 135 -2.09 2.41 15.53
C VAL A 135 -3.37 2.00 14.84
N PRO A 136 -3.81 2.71 13.78
CA PRO A 136 -4.81 2.12 12.92
C PRO A 136 -4.26 0.74 12.59
N THR A 137 -5.10 -0.28 12.74
CA THR A 137 -4.87 -1.50 11.98
C THR A 137 -4.91 -1.08 10.51
N LEU A 138 -3.78 -0.56 10.03
CA LEU A 138 -3.49 -0.44 8.63
C LEU A 138 -3.41 -1.89 8.20
N GLN A 139 -4.58 -2.42 7.84
CA GLN A 139 -4.70 -3.48 6.86
C GLN A 139 -4.09 -2.92 5.58
N PHE A 140 -2.78 -2.78 5.57
CA PHE A 140 -2.05 -2.76 4.33
C PHE A 140 -2.31 -4.15 3.79
N ALA A 141 -3.27 -4.33 2.88
CA ALA A 141 -3.82 -5.62 2.46
C ALA A 141 -2.83 -6.82 2.27
N PHE A 142 -1.52 -6.58 2.19
CA PHE A 142 -0.47 -7.60 2.17
C PHE A 142 0.22 -7.93 3.51
N THR A 143 0.06 -7.18 4.60
CA THR A 143 0.59 -7.58 5.93
C THR A 143 -0.22 -8.70 6.58
N ASP A 144 -1.45 -8.87 6.11
CA ASP A 144 -2.49 -9.75 6.63
C ASP A 144 -2.77 -10.95 5.70
N GLY A 145 -1.98 -11.12 4.63
CA GLY A 145 -2.11 -12.26 3.70
C GLY A 145 -3.23 -12.12 2.67
N TYR A 146 -3.97 -11.02 2.64
CA TYR A 146 -5.00 -10.75 1.64
C TYR A 146 -4.40 -10.23 0.33
N SER A 147 -3.85 -11.15 -0.46
CA SER A 147 -3.56 -10.84 -1.86
C SER A 147 -4.87 -10.51 -2.57
N SER A 148 -5.00 -9.33 -3.18
CA SER A 148 -6.16 -9.04 -4.01
C SER A 148 -6.20 -10.06 -5.14
N ILE A 149 -7.40 -10.47 -5.57
CA ILE A 149 -7.58 -11.46 -6.66
C ILE A 149 -6.82 -11.01 -7.93
N SER A 150 -6.70 -9.70 -8.12
CA SER A 150 -5.89 -9.08 -9.17
C SER A 150 -4.42 -9.50 -9.12
N SER A 151 -3.83 -9.64 -7.92
CA SER A 151 -2.47 -10.15 -7.74
C SER A 151 -2.31 -11.58 -8.27
N ILE A 152 -3.31 -12.44 -8.05
CA ILE A 152 -3.24 -13.84 -8.48
C ILE A 152 -3.28 -13.94 -10.00
N PHE A 153 -4.21 -13.23 -10.65
CA PHE A 153 -4.34 -13.18 -12.10
C PHE A 153 -3.18 -12.47 -12.80
N CYS A 154 -2.49 -11.56 -12.11
CA CYS A 154 -1.35 -10.84 -12.65
C CYS A 154 -0.02 -11.60 -12.51
N CYS A 155 0.03 -12.65 -11.67
CA CYS A 155 1.16 -13.59 -11.57
C CYS A 155 1.10 -14.72 -12.61
N LEU A 156 -0.10 -15.07 -13.07
CA LEU A 156 -0.33 -15.95 -14.21
C LEU A 156 0.00 -15.20 -15.50
#